data_AF-A0A7S3B852-F1
#
_entry.id   AF-A0A7S3B852-F1
#
_cell.length_a   1.000
_cell.length_b   1.000
_cell.length_c   1.000
_cell.angle_alpha   90.00
_cell.angle_beta   90.00
_cell.angle_gamma   90.00
#
_symmetry.space_group_name_H-M   'P 1'
#
loop_
_entity.id
_entity.type
_entity.pdbx_description
1 polymer ?
#
loop_
_entity_poly.entity_id
_entity_poly.type
_entity_poly.pdbx_seq_one_letter_code
_entity_poly.pdbx_strand_id
1 'polypeptide(L)'
;WHDGCCMRQVLRAVQSLQKSVPTEHKNNLRTFLKPLGWKGFKMEGLTPNMTRRAQVANWLMYYREALHGVPVEELKRRKAARAAREAAAEAIPPTGTTKQSVI
;
A
#
# COMPACT_ATOMS: atom_id res chain seq x y z
N TRP A 1 -21.05 -26.22 7.89
CA TRP A 1 -20.84 -25.25 8.98
C TRP A 1 -19.38 -25.26 9.45
N HIS A 2 -18.41 -24.76 8.66
CA HIS A 2 -17.07 -24.37 9.15
C HIS A 2 -16.37 -23.31 8.27
N ASP A 3 -17.07 -22.64 7.33
CA ASP A 3 -16.41 -21.79 6.32
C ASP A 3 -16.28 -20.30 6.71
N GLY A 4 -17.05 -19.83 7.69
CA GLY A 4 -17.09 -18.41 8.08
C GLY A 4 -15.86 -17.94 8.88
N CYS A 5 -15.26 -18.82 9.68
CA CYS A 5 -14.12 -18.47 10.54
C CYS A 5 -12.82 -18.31 9.73
N CYS A 6 -12.55 -19.25 8.81
CA CYS A 6 -11.33 -19.27 8.00
C CYS A 6 -11.22 -18.05 7.07
N MET A 7 -12.34 -17.69 6.41
CA MET A 7 -12.41 -16.51 5.53
C MET A 7 -12.14 -15.18 6.26
N ARG A 8 -12.55 -15.06 7.53
CA ARG A 8 -12.30 -13.86 8.35
C ARG A 8 -10.82 -13.72 8.71
N GLN A 9 -10.12 -14.82 8.99
CA GLN A 9 -8.69 -14.79 9.27
C GLN A 9 -7.88 -14.39 8.03
N VAL A 10 -8.22 -14.95 6.86
CA VAL A 10 -7.59 -14.58 5.59
C VAL A 10 -7.76 -13.10 5.29
N LEU A 11 -8.98 -12.57 5.45
CA LEU A 11 -9.23 -11.13 5.25
C LEU A 11 -8.36 -10.27 6.18
N ARG A 12 -8.28 -10.62 7.46
CA ARG A 12 -7.46 -9.89 8.44
C ARG A 12 -5.97 -9.93 8.10
N ALA A 13 -5.46 -11.09 7.68
CA ALA A 13 -4.07 -11.24 7.26
C ALA A 13 -3.76 -10.34 6.05
N VAL A 14 -4.61 -10.36 5.02
CA VAL A 14 -4.43 -9.52 3.83
C VAL A 14 -4.50 -8.03 4.17
N GLN A 15 -5.39 -7.61 5.06
CA GLN A 15 -5.45 -6.23 5.54
C GLN A 15 -4.18 -5.80 6.29
N SER A 16 -3.61 -6.68 7.12
CA SER A 16 -2.33 -6.42 7.80
C SER A 16 -1.19 -6.25 6.80
N LEU A 17 -1.13 -7.11 5.76
CA LEU A 17 -0.15 -6.95 4.68
C LEU A 17 -0.34 -5.63 3.95
N GLN A 18 -1.57 -5.25 3.60
CA GLN A 18 -1.86 -3.99 2.91
C GLN A 18 -1.42 -2.77 3.74
N LYS A 19 -1.62 -2.79 5.06
CA LYS A 19 -1.16 -1.73 5.96
C LYS A 19 0.35 -1.60 6.03
N SER A 20 1.09 -2.69 5.79
CA SER A 20 2.55 -2.67 5.81
C SER A 20 3.18 -2.08 4.55
N VAL A 21 2.42 -1.91 3.46
CA VAL A 21 2.91 -1.37 2.18
C VAL A 21 2.86 0.16 2.22
N PRO A 22 4.01 0.86 2.08
CA PRO A 22 4.03 2.31 1.95
C PRO A 22 3.27 2.81 0.73
N THR A 23 2.80 4.05 0.76
CA THR A 23 2.05 4.69 -0.34
C THR A 23 2.78 4.61 -1.68
N GLU A 24 4.10 4.82 -1.66
CA GLU A 24 5.02 4.70 -2.82
C GLU A 24 4.88 3.36 -3.56
N HIS A 25 4.59 2.28 -2.84
CA HIS A 25 4.53 0.92 -3.37
C HIS A 25 3.11 0.39 -3.58
N LYS A 26 2.07 1.19 -3.32
CA LYS A 26 0.67 0.78 -3.52
C LYS A 26 0.29 0.64 -5.00
N ASN A 27 1.04 1.27 -5.90
CA ASN A 27 0.79 1.22 -7.35
C ASN A 27 1.76 0.28 -8.10
N ASN A 28 2.59 -0.50 -7.38
CA ASN A 28 3.60 -1.38 -7.97
C ASN A 28 2.99 -2.32 -9.02
N LEU A 29 1.87 -2.97 -8.69
CA LEU A 29 1.21 -3.91 -9.61
C LEU A 29 0.96 -3.29 -11.00
N ARG A 30 0.50 -2.04 -11.05
CA ARG A 30 0.29 -1.33 -12.32
C ARG A 30 1.60 -0.95 -12.98
N THR A 31 2.55 -0.43 -12.23
CA THR A 31 3.86 -0.02 -12.76
C THR A 31 4.59 -1.18 -13.43
N PHE A 32 4.60 -2.36 -12.80
CA PHE A 32 5.30 -3.54 -13.31
C PHE A 32 4.55 -4.27 -14.41
N LEU A 33 3.22 -4.34 -14.35
CA LEU A 33 2.45 -5.11 -15.32
C LEU A 33 2.07 -4.28 -16.57
N LYS A 34 2.05 -2.95 -16.50
CA LYS A 34 1.72 -2.08 -17.64
C LYS A 34 2.67 -2.31 -18.85
N PRO A 35 4.01 -2.41 -18.68
CA PRO A 35 4.91 -2.77 -19.79
C PRO A 35 4.62 -4.14 -20.40
N LEU A 36 4.04 -5.06 -19.64
CA LEU A 36 3.65 -6.40 -20.09
C LEU A 36 2.27 -6.43 -20.75
N GLY A 37 1.68 -5.27 -21.03
CA GLY A 37 0.37 -5.14 -21.68
C GLY A 37 -0.83 -5.26 -20.74
N TRP A 38 -0.63 -5.23 -19.41
CA TRP A 38 -1.75 -5.27 -18.47
C TRP A 38 -2.55 -3.97 -18.50
N LYS A 39 -3.85 -4.10 -18.78
CA LYS A 39 -4.80 -2.97 -18.93
C LYS A 39 -5.51 -2.58 -17.63
N GLY A 40 -5.23 -3.26 -16.52
CA GLY A 40 -5.92 -3.08 -15.25
C GLY A 40 -6.96 -4.17 -14.97
N PHE A 41 -7.70 -4.01 -13.86
CA PHE A 41 -8.80 -4.91 -13.52
C PHE A 41 -10.02 -4.60 -14.40
N LYS A 42 -10.61 -5.65 -14.99
CA LYS A 42 -11.92 -5.54 -15.64
C LYS A 42 -13.01 -5.60 -14.57
N MET A 43 -14.11 -4.86 -14.79
CA MET A 43 -15.26 -4.86 -13.87
C MET A 43 -15.85 -6.25 -13.66
N GLU A 44 -15.89 -7.07 -14.70
CA GLU A 44 -16.31 -8.48 -14.66
C GLU A 44 -15.46 -9.35 -13.71
N GLY A 45 -14.22 -8.95 -13.42
CA GLY A 45 -13.27 -9.68 -12.59
C GLY A 45 -13.17 -9.17 -11.15
N LEU A 46 -13.95 -8.15 -10.77
CA LEU A 46 -13.80 -7.45 -9.49
C LEU A 46 -14.49 -8.16 -8.31
N THR A 47 -14.29 -9.47 -8.17
CA THR A 47 -14.84 -10.24 -7.05
C THR A 47 -13.99 -10.06 -5.80
N PRO A 48 -14.57 -10.18 -4.58
CA PRO A 48 -13.80 -10.08 -3.33
C PRO A 48 -12.60 -11.03 -3.24
N ASN A 49 -12.69 -12.22 -3.86
CA ASN A 49 -11.59 -13.17 -3.90
C ASN A 49 -10.44 -12.67 -4.79
N MET A 50 -10.76 -12.18 -5.99
CA MET A 50 -9.77 -11.63 -6.91
C MET A 50 -9.10 -10.38 -6.35
N THR A 51 -9.86 -9.49 -5.70
CA THR A 51 -9.32 -8.30 -5.04
C THR A 51 -8.34 -8.67 -3.92
N ARG A 52 -8.63 -9.70 -3.11
CA ARG A 52 -7.68 -10.19 -2.09
C ARG A 52 -6.41 -10.75 -2.70
N ARG A 53 -6.50 -11.52 -3.79
CA ARG A 53 -5.32 -12.04 -4.51
C ARG A 53 -4.45 -10.91 -5.08
N ALA A 54 -5.08 -9.88 -5.63
CA ALA A 54 -4.39 -8.69 -6.12
C ALA A 54 -3.65 -7.94 -5.01
N GLN A 55 -4.25 -7.81 -3.83
CA GLN A 55 -3.61 -7.20 -2.66
C GLN A 55 -2.35 -7.98 -2.23
N VAL A 56 -2.44 -9.31 -2.20
CA VAL A 56 -1.29 -10.19 -1.92
C VAL A 56 -0.21 -10.05 -3.00
N ALA A 57 -0.59 -10.06 -4.27
CA ALA A 57 0.35 -9.87 -5.39
C ALA A 57 1.08 -8.53 -5.29
N ASN A 58 0.38 -7.44 -4.95
CA ASN A 58 1.02 -6.15 -4.73
C ASN A 58 2.01 -6.19 -3.56
N TRP A 59 1.68 -6.89 -2.48
CA TRP A 59 2.61 -7.06 -1.35
C TRP A 59 3.85 -7.87 -1.75
N LEU A 60 3.72 -8.92 -2.57
CA LEU A 60 4.86 -9.68 -3.08
C LEU A 60 5.80 -8.82 -3.93
N MET A 61 5.25 -7.95 -4.78
CA MET A 61 6.06 -6.99 -5.54
C MET A 61 6.79 -6.02 -4.62
N TYR A 62 6.12 -5.51 -3.57
CA TYR A 62 6.79 -4.69 -2.56
C TYR A 62 7.91 -5.45 -1.84
N TYR A 63 7.66 -6.70 -1.42
CA TYR A 63 8.67 -7.52 -0.78
C TYR A 63 9.91 -7.69 -1.65
N ARG A 64 9.72 -8.07 -2.92
CA ARG A 64 10.82 -8.27 -3.87
C ARG A 64 11.66 -7.00 -4.07
N GLU A 65 11.03 -5.85 -4.24
CA GLU A 65 11.71 -4.60 -4.61
C GLU A 65 12.36 -3.89 -3.42
N ALA A 66 11.74 -3.95 -2.24
CA ALA A 66 12.12 -3.09 -1.12
C ALA A 66 12.59 -3.83 0.14
N LEU A 67 12.24 -5.11 0.30
CA LEU A 67 12.51 -5.87 1.53
C LEU A 67 13.49 -7.03 1.31
N HIS A 68 13.44 -7.69 0.16
CA HIS A 68 14.22 -8.88 -0.12
C HIS A 68 15.73 -8.57 -0.08
N GLY A 69 16.48 -9.35 0.69
CA GLY A 69 17.92 -9.15 0.89
C GLY A 69 18.31 -8.01 1.84
N VAL A 70 17.35 -7.29 2.43
CA VAL A 70 17.63 -6.21 3.38
C VAL A 70 17.53 -6.75 4.82
N PRO A 71 18.56 -6.56 5.67
CA PRO A 71 18.50 -7.00 7.06
C PRO A 71 17.44 -6.25 7.86
N VAL A 72 16.85 -6.91 8.86
CA VAL A 72 15.74 -6.36 9.66
C VAL A 72 16.10 -5.04 10.34
N GLU A 73 17.33 -4.89 10.84
CA GLU A 73 17.78 -3.66 11.48
C GLU A 73 17.80 -2.46 10.53
N GLU A 74 18.16 -2.68 9.27
CA GLU A 74 18.10 -1.64 8.24
C GLU A 74 16.65 -1.24 7.92
N LEU A 75 15.74 -2.22 7.88
CA LEU A 75 14.31 -1.94 7.67
C LEU A 75 13.72 -1.12 8.83
N LYS A 76 14.10 -1.42 10.08
CA LYS A 76 13.71 -0.62 11.25
C LYS A 76 14.23 0.82 11.14
N ARG A 77 15.50 0.99 10.74
CA ARG A 77 16.10 2.32 10.52
C ARG A 77 15.34 3.12 9.47
N ARG A 78 15.02 2.52 8.32
CA ARG A 78 14.23 3.16 7.25
C ARG A 78 12.83 3.57 7.72
N LYS A 79 12.19 2.71 8.52
CA LYS A 79 10.88 3.02 9.12
C LYS A 79 10.95 4.21 10.07
N ALA A 80 11.96 4.26 10.95
CA ALA A 80 12.17 5.38 11.86
C ALA A 80 12.46 6.69 11.10
N ALA A 81 13.30 6.64 10.08
CA ALA A 81 13.59 7.80 9.24
C ALA A 81 12.36 8.34 8.51
N ARG A 82 11.47 7.45 8.04
CA ARG A 82 10.19 7.84 7.43
C ARG A 82 9.26 8.52 8.44
N ALA A 83 9.10 7.92 9.62
CA ALA A 83 8.29 8.51 10.69
C ALA A 83 8.79 9.90 11.10
N ALA A 84 10.12 10.09 11.16
CA ALA A 84 10.71 11.40 11.45
C ALA A 84 10.42 12.44 10.34
N ARG A 85 10.47 12.05 9.06
CA ARG A 85 10.12 12.92 7.93
C ARG A 85 8.64 13.30 7.95
N GLU A 86 7.75 12.34 8.22
CA GLU A 86 6.32 12.58 8.34
C GLU A 86 6.01 13.52 9.52
N ALA A 87 6.63 13.32 10.68
CA ALA A 87 6.50 14.22 11.82
C ALA A 87 7.03 15.64 11.53
N ALA A 88 8.14 15.75 10.79
CA ALA A 88 8.69 17.05 10.38
C ALA A 88 7.78 17.76 9.35
N ALA A 89 7.14 17.01 8.43
CA ALA A 89 6.21 17.57 7.47
C ALA A 89 4.92 18.09 8.14
N GLU A 90 4.42 17.38 9.15
CA GLU A 90 3.24 17.79 9.94
C GLU A 90 3.53 19.02 10.81
N ALA A 91 4.79 19.23 11.22
CA ALA A 91 5.19 20.39 12.03
C ALA A 91 5.27 21.70 11.24
N ILE A 92 5.14 21.69 9.91
CA ILE A 92 5.11 22.91 9.10
C ILE A 92 3.71 23.54 9.24
N PRO A 93 3.59 24.75 9.82
CA PRO A 93 2.29 25.38 10.00
C PRO A 93 1.61 25.64 8.64
N PRO A 94 0.27 25.51 8.54
CA PRO A 94 -0.43 25.85 7.30
C PRO A 94 -0.18 27.32 7.00
N THR A 95 0.56 27.59 5.93
CA THR A 95 0.74 28.97 5.46
C THR A 95 -0.64 29.43 4.98
N GLY A 96 -1.27 30.28 5.77
CA GLY A 96 -2.65 30.71 5.56
C GLY A 96 -2.85 31.31 4.18
N THR A 97 -3.68 30.67 3.36
CA THR A 97 -4.25 31.31 2.18
C THR A 97 -5.42 32.17 2.62
N THR A 98 -5.16 33.47 2.65
CA THR A 98 -6.11 34.57 2.79
C THR A 98 -7.34 34.36 1.90
N LYS A 99 -8.53 34.53 2.48
CA LYS A 99 -9.80 34.61 1.75
C LYS A 99 -9.71 35.73 0.70
N GLN A 100 -9.66 35.39 -0.58
CA GLN A 100 -9.94 36.35 -1.65
C GLN A 100 -11.41 36.20 -2.05
N SER A 101 -12.23 37.03 -1.40
CA SER A 101 -13.54 37.43 -1.90
C SER A 101 -13.33 38.24 -3.18
N VAL A 102 -13.94 37.81 -4.29
CA VAL A 102 -14.15 38.65 -5.46
C VAL A 102 -15.61 38.47 -5.90
N ILE A 103 -16.38 39.52 -5.59
CA ILE A 103 -17.62 40.06 -6.18
C ILE A 103 -18.73 39.06 -6.55
#